data_AF-A0A6G6SKK9-F1
#
_entry.id   AF-A0A6G6SKK9-F1
#
_cell.length_a   1.000
_cell.length_b   1.000
_cell.length_c   1.000
_cell.angle_alpha   90.00
_cell.angle_beta   90.00
_cell.angle_gamma   90.00
#
_symmetry.space_group_name_H-M   'P 1'
#
loop_
_entity.id
_entity.type
_entity.pdbx_description
1 polymer ?
#
loop_
_entity_poly.entity_id
_entity_poly.type
_entity_poly.pdbx_seq_one_letter_code
_entity_poly.pdbx_strand_id
1 'polypeptide(L)'
;MTDFNKQEDFCDESVKKKYSAIINLARNTALKHDELEDNLLCSTNLVDVLNINENKHSIILKKILNNKKGNEYKFIPSFLKQVLKKEIIFNYNELKIKTESNRVDISIEDGFNAIIIESKVCNAPDQERQLERYIDKFISNGYQEEKIFILYLTGHKKESYRPESLGKYKKSNKVYFKLSSFESEILTWLEKDVYPHINKNNKAFDSFVYQYKDSLKIKFLNQHEEEKNKMNDEINDYILNEINISENYIDDGIDEIKKIINDTESLRKNLNALLIREVERVFTLWGNKIKNDYPQLAFSDDNCEINEKHVGVLINYNKNKFSVAIEKDSSNIYIGVKVHSYKEPGLNEEIAKLLNNVFDTSYKIGVNYWYGWKYINNYGQVYSNFELLLDKINQEIELLSKNKK
;
A
#
# COMPACT_ATOMS: atom_id res chain seq x y z
N MET A 1 -40.02 -46.04 30.86
CA MET A 1 -38.83 -45.23 31.21
C MET A 1 -37.63 -45.93 30.60
N THR A 2 -37.15 -45.44 29.45
CA THR A 2 -35.77 -45.68 28.97
C THR A 2 -35.50 -44.76 27.78
N ASP A 3 -34.64 -43.78 28.08
CA ASP A 3 -33.71 -43.02 27.25
C ASP A 3 -33.73 -43.21 25.70
N PHE A 4 -34.45 -42.33 25.01
CA PHE A 4 -34.23 -42.05 23.57
C PHE A 4 -33.91 -40.57 23.27
N ASN A 5 -33.80 -39.70 24.27
CA ASN A 5 -33.63 -38.25 24.09
C ASN A 5 -32.23 -37.69 24.45
N LYS A 6 -31.16 -38.50 24.44
CA LYS A 6 -29.80 -38.04 24.80
C LYS A 6 -28.78 -38.04 23.65
N GLN A 7 -29.12 -38.53 22.46
CA GLN A 7 -28.16 -38.61 21.35
C GLN A 7 -28.24 -37.46 20.32
N GLU A 8 -29.36 -36.73 20.24
CA GLU A 8 -29.48 -35.57 19.32
C GLU A 8 -28.77 -34.31 19.85
N ASP A 9 -28.79 -34.05 21.16
CA ASP A 9 -28.15 -32.85 21.75
C ASP A 9 -26.61 -32.91 21.74
N PHE A 10 -26.01 -34.10 21.89
CA PHE A 10 -24.54 -34.26 21.94
C PHE A 10 -23.85 -34.01 20.58
N CYS A 11 -24.55 -34.31 19.47
CA CYS A 11 -24.01 -34.13 18.12
C CYS A 11 -23.95 -32.62 17.77
N ASP A 12 -24.94 -31.86 18.21
CA ASP A 12 -25.03 -30.41 17.98
C ASP A 12 -23.98 -29.64 18.82
N GLU A 13 -23.77 -30.04 20.07
CA GLU A 13 -22.79 -29.39 20.95
C GLU A 13 -21.33 -29.61 20.48
N SER A 14 -21.02 -30.81 19.96
CA SER A 14 -19.70 -31.14 19.40
C SER A 14 -19.38 -30.33 18.13
N VAL A 15 -20.34 -30.24 17.20
CA VAL A 15 -20.20 -29.45 15.96
C VAL A 15 -20.08 -27.96 16.26
N LYS A 16 -20.88 -27.46 17.21
CA LYS A 16 -20.83 -26.07 17.67
C LYS A 16 -19.48 -25.73 18.31
N LYS A 17 -18.97 -26.61 19.18
CA LYS A 17 -17.64 -26.44 19.81
C LYS A 17 -16.52 -26.41 18.76
N LYS A 18 -16.58 -27.31 17.78
CA LYS A 18 -15.65 -27.37 16.64
C LYS A 18 -15.62 -26.07 15.83
N TYR A 19 -16.77 -25.59 15.34
CA TYR A 19 -16.79 -24.35 14.57
C TYR A 19 -16.45 -23.11 15.42
N SER A 20 -16.81 -23.12 16.70
CA SER A 20 -16.40 -22.05 17.63
C SER A 20 -14.88 -21.96 17.77
N ALA A 21 -14.17 -23.10 17.80
CA ALA A 21 -12.71 -23.11 17.85
C ALA A 21 -12.10 -22.48 16.59
N ILE A 22 -12.61 -22.82 15.40
CA ILE A 22 -12.15 -22.25 14.12
C ILE A 22 -12.40 -20.74 14.07
N ILE A 23 -13.59 -20.29 14.50
CA ILE A 23 -13.95 -18.87 14.52
C ILE A 23 -13.02 -18.11 15.48
N ASN A 24 -12.72 -18.67 16.65
CA ASN A 24 -11.82 -18.04 17.62
C ASN A 24 -10.40 -17.98 17.10
N LEU A 25 -9.88 -19.06 16.49
CA LEU A 25 -8.57 -19.07 15.85
C LEU A 25 -8.48 -17.97 14.78
N ALA A 26 -9.44 -17.91 13.86
CA ALA A 26 -9.47 -16.90 12.81
C ALA A 26 -9.48 -15.45 13.37
N ARG A 27 -10.28 -15.20 14.41
CA ARG A 27 -10.33 -13.86 15.06
C ARG A 27 -9.03 -13.50 15.76
N ASN A 28 -8.46 -14.42 16.54
CA ASN A 28 -7.26 -14.14 17.31
C ASN A 28 -6.04 -13.99 16.39
N THR A 29 -5.94 -14.79 15.33
CA THR A 29 -4.91 -14.62 14.30
C THR A 29 -5.03 -13.26 13.60
N ALA A 30 -6.24 -12.81 13.28
CA ALA A 30 -6.44 -11.47 12.71
C ALA A 30 -6.00 -10.36 13.67
N LEU A 31 -6.38 -10.44 14.96
CA LEU A 31 -5.93 -9.48 15.98
C LEU A 31 -4.40 -9.49 16.13
N LYS A 32 -3.77 -10.66 16.07
CA LYS A 32 -2.31 -10.78 16.15
C LYS A 32 -1.63 -10.18 14.93
N HIS A 33 -2.18 -10.40 13.75
CA HIS A 33 -1.70 -9.76 12.52
C HIS A 33 -1.78 -8.23 12.64
N ASP A 34 -2.93 -7.70 13.06
CA ASP A 34 -3.13 -6.25 13.23
C ASP A 34 -2.12 -5.66 14.23
N GLU A 35 -1.87 -6.34 15.37
CA GLU A 35 -0.86 -5.94 16.35
C GLU A 35 0.55 -5.85 15.75
N LEU A 36 0.95 -6.85 14.95
CA LEU A 36 2.27 -6.88 14.33
C LEU A 36 2.40 -5.84 13.20
N GLU A 37 1.34 -5.64 12.42
CA GLU A 37 1.29 -4.62 11.38
C GLU A 37 1.38 -3.20 11.98
N ASP A 38 0.66 -2.94 13.08
CA ASP A 38 0.74 -1.67 13.82
C ASP A 38 2.17 -1.41 14.35
N ASN A 39 2.84 -2.45 14.86
CA ASN A 39 4.22 -2.35 15.33
C ASN A 39 5.19 -2.02 14.19
N LEU A 40 4.97 -2.59 12.99
CA LEU A 40 5.74 -2.28 11.79
C LEU A 40 5.50 -0.83 11.35
N LEU A 41 4.25 -0.37 11.34
CA LEU A 41 3.87 1.02 11.00
C LEU A 41 4.44 2.06 11.97
N CYS A 42 4.60 1.71 13.25
CA CYS A 42 5.21 2.59 14.25
C CYS A 42 6.71 2.87 14.00
N SER A 43 7.36 2.17 13.06
CA SER A 43 8.74 2.41 12.63
C SER A 43 8.84 3.58 11.63
N THR A 44 8.30 4.75 11.97
CA THR A 44 8.38 5.92 11.09
C THR A 44 9.79 6.53 11.09
N ASN A 45 10.44 6.58 9.94
CA ASN A 45 11.73 7.21 9.73
C ASN A 45 11.59 8.59 9.04
N LEU A 46 12.14 9.66 9.63
CA LEU A 46 12.01 11.01 9.07
C LEU A 46 12.65 11.17 7.70
N VAL A 47 13.73 10.43 7.42
CA VAL A 47 14.44 10.51 6.13
C VAL A 47 13.55 10.00 5.01
N ASP A 48 12.80 8.91 5.26
CA ASP A 48 11.90 8.31 4.29
C ASP A 48 10.66 9.20 4.03
N VAL A 49 10.11 9.81 5.08
CA VAL A 49 9.02 10.80 4.97
C VAL A 49 9.43 12.00 4.11
N LEU A 50 10.69 12.45 4.21
CA LEU A 50 11.19 13.62 3.50
C LEU A 50 11.58 13.35 2.03
N ASN A 51 11.47 12.10 1.58
CA ASN A 51 11.82 11.60 0.25
C ASN A 51 13.06 12.30 -0.32
N ILE A 52 14.21 12.03 0.30
CA ILE A 52 15.42 12.80 0.03
C ILE A 52 16.00 12.51 -1.36
N ASN A 53 16.45 13.56 -2.05
CA ASN A 53 17.14 13.47 -3.33
C ASN A 53 18.66 13.41 -3.15
N GLU A 54 19.42 13.26 -4.25
CA GLU A 54 20.89 13.14 -4.24
C GLU A 54 21.58 14.27 -3.44
N ASN A 55 21.20 15.53 -3.67
CA ASN A 55 21.82 16.66 -2.98
C ASN A 55 21.62 16.59 -1.45
N LYS A 56 20.45 16.11 -1.00
CA LYS A 56 20.18 15.91 0.44
C LYS A 56 21.04 14.77 1.02
N HIS A 57 21.26 13.68 0.29
CA HIS A 57 22.23 12.65 0.70
C HIS A 57 23.63 13.23 0.89
N SER A 58 24.07 14.08 -0.03
CA SER A 58 25.37 14.77 0.04
C SER A 58 25.48 15.70 1.26
N ILE A 59 24.41 16.42 1.58
CA ILE A 59 24.34 17.26 2.80
C ILE A 59 24.44 16.39 4.06
N ILE A 60 23.75 15.24 4.10
CA ILE A 60 23.80 14.34 5.24
C ILE A 60 25.21 13.77 5.44
N LEU A 61 25.83 13.25 4.38
CA LEU A 61 27.21 12.75 4.43
C LEU A 61 28.18 13.84 4.90
N LYS A 62 28.07 15.06 4.35
CA LYS A 62 28.87 16.20 4.79
C LYS A 62 28.70 16.49 6.29
N LYS A 63 27.49 16.41 6.84
CA LYS A 63 27.25 16.62 8.28
C LYS A 63 27.93 15.54 9.13
N ILE A 64 27.89 14.28 8.69
CA ILE A 64 28.58 13.18 9.39
C ILE A 64 30.09 13.40 9.32
N LEU A 65 30.64 13.70 8.14
CA LEU A 65 32.06 13.92 7.94
C LEU A 65 32.60 15.16 8.68
N ASN A 66 31.79 16.22 8.83
CA ASN A 66 32.13 17.40 9.63
C ASN A 66 32.01 17.20 11.15
N ASN A 67 31.66 16.00 11.62
CA ASN A 67 31.64 15.73 13.07
C ASN A 67 33.08 15.81 13.60
N LYS A 68 33.35 16.85 14.38
CA LYS A 68 34.68 17.14 14.91
C LYS A 68 34.67 17.43 16.41
N LYS A 69 35.79 17.12 17.06
CA LYS A 69 36.09 17.54 18.44
C LYS A 69 37.35 18.41 18.41
N GLY A 70 37.19 19.73 18.61
CA GLY A 70 38.27 20.67 18.32
C GLY A 70 38.60 20.70 16.82
N ASN A 71 39.86 20.44 16.47
CA ASN A 71 40.33 20.34 15.08
C ASN A 71 40.38 18.90 14.54
N GLU A 72 39.98 17.90 15.34
CA GLU A 72 40.03 16.51 14.94
C GLU A 72 38.70 16.06 14.32
N TYR A 73 38.75 15.66 13.06
CA TYR A 73 37.60 15.12 12.33
C TYR A 73 37.44 13.64 12.64
N LYS A 74 36.36 13.29 13.33
CA LYS A 74 36.20 11.98 13.96
C LYS A 74 36.07 10.83 12.95
N PHE A 75 35.39 11.08 11.84
CA PHE A 75 35.03 10.02 10.90
C PHE A 75 35.73 10.11 9.54
N ILE A 76 36.57 11.13 9.31
CA ILE A 76 37.36 11.23 8.08
C ILE A 76 38.34 10.05 7.96
N PRO A 77 39.16 9.70 8.98
CA PRO A 77 40.11 8.59 8.84
C PRO A 77 39.45 7.26 8.47
N SER A 78 38.34 6.90 9.11
CA SER A 78 37.61 5.67 8.78
C SER A 78 36.92 5.75 7.43
N PHE A 79 36.42 6.92 7.01
CA PHE A 79 35.86 7.11 5.67
C PHE A 79 36.92 6.88 4.58
N LEU A 80 38.13 7.41 4.76
CA LEU A 80 39.24 7.21 3.82
C LEU A 80 39.63 5.73 3.71
N LYS A 81 39.65 5.02 4.84
CA LYS A 81 39.99 3.59 4.88
C LYS A 81 38.88 2.72 4.28
N GLN A 82 37.64 2.90 4.72
CA GLN A 82 36.52 2.00 4.42
C GLN A 82 35.88 2.30 3.05
N VAL A 83 35.74 3.58 2.71
CA VAL A 83 34.98 4.02 1.52
C VAL A 83 35.91 4.38 0.37
N LEU A 84 36.89 5.26 0.59
CA LEU A 84 37.84 5.67 -0.46
C LEU A 84 38.89 4.58 -0.72
N LYS A 85 39.22 3.76 0.28
CA LYS A 85 40.29 2.74 0.25
C LYS A 85 41.64 3.32 -0.14
N LYS A 86 41.93 4.53 0.35
CA LYS A 86 43.20 5.26 0.14
C LYS A 86 43.56 6.06 1.37
N GLU A 87 44.78 5.91 1.84
CA GLU A 87 45.33 6.76 2.91
C GLU A 87 45.73 8.11 2.34
N ILE A 88 45.22 9.17 2.96
CA ILE A 88 45.51 10.57 2.62
C ILE A 88 45.77 11.30 3.94
N ILE A 89 46.87 12.02 3.99
CA ILE A 89 47.23 12.85 5.15
C ILE A 89 46.80 14.28 4.82
N PHE A 90 45.72 14.73 5.47
CA PHE A 90 45.22 16.09 5.34
C PHE A 90 45.84 17.03 6.36
N ASN A 91 46.03 18.30 5.96
CA ASN A 91 46.18 19.40 6.90
C ASN A 91 44.81 19.74 7.51
N TYR A 92 44.51 19.15 8.66
CA TYR A 92 43.22 19.32 9.35
C TYR A 92 42.90 20.77 9.75
N ASN A 93 43.90 21.65 9.86
CA ASN A 93 43.67 23.07 10.16
C ASN A 93 43.09 23.83 8.96
N GLU A 94 43.33 23.34 7.74
CA GLU A 94 42.87 23.95 6.49
C GLU A 94 41.73 23.17 5.83
N LEU A 95 41.34 22.03 6.42
CA LEU A 95 40.35 21.12 5.88
C LEU A 95 38.96 21.79 5.76
N LYS A 96 38.40 21.73 4.56
CA LYS A 96 37.07 22.23 4.22
C LYS A 96 36.27 21.10 3.58
N ILE A 97 35.03 20.93 4.04
CA ILE A 97 34.07 20.01 3.43
C ILE A 97 32.93 20.84 2.85
N LYS A 98 32.84 20.87 1.52
CA LYS A 98 31.87 21.68 0.78
C LYS A 98 30.85 20.76 0.11
N THR A 99 29.67 21.30 -0.14
CA THR A 99 28.59 20.65 -0.90
C THR A 99 28.10 21.64 -1.95
N GLU A 100 27.75 21.16 -3.14
CA GLU A 100 27.23 21.97 -4.25
C GLU A 100 28.16 23.13 -4.69
N SER A 101 29.44 23.05 -4.34
CA SER A 101 30.45 24.05 -4.73
C SER A 101 31.09 23.61 -6.03
N ASN A 102 31.19 24.52 -7.01
CA ASN A 102 31.71 24.21 -8.35
C ASN A 102 30.92 23.10 -9.08
N ARG A 103 29.63 22.92 -8.76
CA ARG A 103 28.76 21.83 -9.27
C ARG A 103 29.21 20.43 -8.84
N VAL A 104 30.09 20.30 -7.85
CA VAL A 104 30.46 19.02 -7.25
C VAL A 104 29.57 18.75 -6.06
N ASP A 105 29.08 17.52 -5.93
CA ASP A 105 28.16 17.12 -4.85
C ASP A 105 28.82 17.29 -3.47
N ILE A 106 30.03 16.75 -3.28
CA ILE A 106 30.86 17.00 -2.08
C ILE A 106 32.33 17.15 -2.47
N SER A 107 33.03 18.13 -1.86
CA SER A 107 34.50 18.15 -1.86
C SER A 107 35.06 18.15 -0.45
N ILE A 108 36.19 17.45 -0.26
CA ILE A 108 37.01 17.47 0.96
C ILE A 108 38.40 17.97 0.55
N GLU A 109 38.81 19.12 1.06
CA GLU A 109 40.00 19.82 0.56
C GLU A 109 40.78 20.51 1.69
N ASP A 110 42.11 20.47 1.67
CA ASP A 110 42.99 21.15 2.64
C ASP A 110 43.94 22.17 2.00
N GLY A 111 43.73 22.49 0.72
CA GLY A 111 44.61 23.34 -0.08
C GLY A 111 45.75 22.60 -0.80
N PHE A 112 46.03 21.34 -0.44
CA PHE A 112 47.04 20.49 -1.07
C PHE A 112 46.43 19.23 -1.70
N ASN A 113 45.63 18.49 -0.93
CA ASN A 113 44.85 17.35 -1.36
C ASN A 113 43.38 17.74 -1.58
N ALA A 114 42.73 17.14 -2.57
CA ALA A 114 41.30 17.29 -2.81
C ALA A 114 40.65 15.94 -3.13
N ILE A 115 39.59 15.61 -2.40
CA ILE A 115 38.67 14.52 -2.75
C ILE A 115 37.41 15.14 -3.37
N ILE A 116 37.11 14.74 -4.60
CA ILE A 116 35.88 15.03 -5.33
C ILE A 116 34.96 13.82 -5.14
N ILE A 117 33.78 14.02 -4.56
CA ILE A 117 32.78 12.96 -4.40
C ILE A 117 31.61 13.30 -5.33
N GLU A 118 31.30 12.39 -6.25
CA GLU A 118 30.12 12.43 -7.11
C GLU A 118 29.17 11.32 -6.66
N SER A 119 27.91 11.65 -6.39
CA SER A 119 26.89 10.75 -5.87
C SER A 119 25.78 10.53 -6.88
N LYS A 120 25.54 9.27 -7.22
CA LYS A 120 24.41 8.79 -8.04
C LYS A 120 23.48 7.88 -7.23
N VAL A 121 23.24 8.20 -5.96
CA VAL A 121 22.45 7.38 -5.03
C VAL A 121 20.97 7.24 -5.45
N CYS A 122 20.48 8.10 -6.35
CA CYS A 122 19.15 7.99 -6.95
C CYS A 122 19.21 7.74 -8.46
N ASN A 123 20.31 7.17 -8.96
CA ASN A 123 20.50 6.80 -10.35
C ASN A 123 20.39 7.98 -11.35
N ALA A 124 20.81 9.18 -10.94
CA ALA A 124 20.95 10.28 -11.88
C ALA A 124 21.90 9.91 -13.03
N PRO A 125 21.54 10.27 -14.28
CA PRO A 125 22.35 9.93 -15.44
C PRO A 125 23.70 10.65 -15.42
N ASP A 126 24.72 9.95 -15.88
CA ASP A 126 26.04 10.53 -16.14
C ASP A 126 25.99 11.57 -17.25
N GLN A 127 26.60 12.73 -16.99
CA GLN A 127 26.86 13.73 -18.01
C GLN A 127 28.21 13.48 -18.68
N GLU A 128 28.29 13.70 -19.99
CA GLU A 128 29.55 13.55 -20.73
C GLU A 128 30.63 14.50 -20.16
N ARG A 129 31.84 13.98 -19.96
CA ARG A 129 33.01 14.72 -19.43
C ARG A 129 32.76 15.44 -18.10
N GLN A 130 31.81 14.99 -17.29
CA GLN A 130 31.47 15.64 -16.02
C GLN A 130 32.65 15.66 -15.04
N LEU A 131 33.25 14.49 -14.81
CA LEU A 131 34.41 14.36 -13.93
C LEU A 131 35.64 15.09 -14.50
N GLU A 132 35.84 15.08 -15.82
CA GLU A 132 36.91 15.87 -16.47
C GLU A 132 36.82 17.35 -16.10
N ARG A 133 35.63 17.95 -16.20
CA ARG A 133 35.42 19.36 -15.85
C ARG A 133 35.71 19.64 -14.37
N TYR A 134 35.39 18.72 -13.48
CA TYR A 134 35.68 18.89 -12.06
C TYR A 134 37.19 18.86 -11.80
N ILE A 135 37.91 17.89 -12.36
CA ILE A 135 39.37 17.79 -12.23
C ILE A 135 40.04 19.06 -12.76
N ASP A 136 39.67 19.50 -13.97
CA ASP A 136 40.20 20.73 -14.57
C ASP A 136 39.98 21.95 -13.68
N LYS A 137 38.81 22.02 -13.03
CA LYS A 137 38.49 23.12 -12.10
C LYS A 137 39.40 23.11 -10.88
N PHE A 138 39.66 21.95 -10.28
CA PHE A 138 40.59 21.86 -9.14
C PHE A 138 42.03 22.17 -9.56
N ILE A 139 42.48 21.72 -10.74
CA ILE A 139 43.80 22.10 -11.27
C ILE A 139 43.90 23.62 -11.46
N SER A 140 42.87 24.26 -12.01
CA SER A 140 42.84 25.72 -12.16
C SER A 140 42.88 26.48 -10.83
N ASN A 141 42.48 25.82 -9.74
CA ASN A 141 42.54 26.37 -8.38
C ASN A 141 43.88 26.07 -7.68
N GLY A 142 44.86 25.49 -8.38
CA GLY A 142 46.23 25.27 -7.88
C GLY A 142 46.54 23.87 -7.37
N TYR A 143 45.61 22.91 -7.47
CA TYR A 143 45.86 21.53 -7.06
C TYR A 143 46.68 20.77 -8.11
N GLN A 144 47.61 19.94 -7.65
CA GLN A 144 48.33 19.01 -8.53
C GLN A 144 47.45 17.81 -8.87
N GLU A 145 47.56 17.31 -10.10
CA GLU A 145 46.74 16.20 -10.61
C GLU A 145 46.87 14.94 -9.72
N GLU A 146 48.07 14.65 -9.22
CA GLU A 146 48.36 13.51 -8.33
C GLU A 146 47.81 13.67 -6.91
N LYS A 147 47.28 14.86 -6.59
CA LYS A 147 46.67 15.20 -5.30
C LYS A 147 45.15 15.35 -5.39
N ILE A 148 44.57 15.00 -6.55
CA ILE A 148 43.13 14.94 -6.77
C ILE A 148 42.69 13.47 -6.73
N PHE A 149 41.69 13.20 -5.91
CA PHE A 149 41.10 11.89 -5.69
C PHE A 149 39.61 11.95 -6.04
N ILE A 150 39.10 10.97 -6.78
CA ILE A 150 37.69 10.89 -7.17
C ILE A 150 37.07 9.70 -6.46
N LEU A 151 35.99 9.96 -5.73
CA LEU A 151 35.11 8.96 -5.18
C LEU A 151 33.77 9.04 -5.91
N TYR A 152 33.49 8.04 -6.72
CA TYR A 152 32.20 7.90 -7.39
C TYR A 152 31.32 6.96 -6.55
N LEU A 153 30.19 7.48 -6.04
CA LEU A 153 29.26 6.76 -5.16
C LEU A 153 27.99 6.40 -5.92
N THR A 154 27.76 5.11 -6.15
CA THR A 154 26.51 4.57 -6.71
C THR A 154 25.52 4.21 -5.61
N GLY A 155 24.23 4.04 -5.95
CA GLY A 155 23.26 3.51 -5.01
C GLY A 155 23.59 2.06 -4.68
N HIS A 156 23.65 1.23 -5.71
CA HIS A 156 23.87 -0.21 -5.61
C HIS A 156 25.30 -0.62 -5.94
N LYS A 157 25.75 -1.76 -5.39
CA LYS A 157 27.10 -2.29 -5.61
C LYS A 157 27.36 -2.74 -7.05
N LYS A 158 26.31 -3.21 -7.75
CA LYS A 158 26.40 -3.71 -9.13
C LYS A 158 26.40 -2.60 -10.18
N GLU A 159 26.12 -1.36 -9.78
CA GLU A 159 26.11 -0.21 -10.67
C GLU A 159 27.53 0.17 -11.10
N SER A 160 27.62 0.76 -12.29
CA SER A 160 28.86 1.23 -12.89
C SER A 160 28.79 2.73 -13.18
N TYR A 161 29.95 3.29 -13.52
CA TYR A 161 30.06 4.68 -13.99
C TYR A 161 30.34 4.68 -15.49
N ARG A 162 29.98 5.76 -16.20
CA ARG A 162 30.38 5.96 -17.61
C ARG A 162 31.82 6.46 -17.69
N PRO A 163 32.76 5.68 -18.25
CA PRO A 163 34.18 6.08 -18.32
C PRO A 163 34.42 7.37 -19.13
N GLU A 164 33.52 7.70 -20.04
CA GLU A 164 33.54 8.92 -20.85
C GLU A 164 33.41 10.19 -19.99
N SER A 165 32.88 10.06 -18.77
CA SER A 165 32.81 11.16 -17.80
C SER A 165 34.20 11.65 -17.36
N LEU A 166 35.21 10.78 -17.34
CA LEU A 166 36.61 11.13 -17.03
C LEU A 166 37.35 11.78 -18.21
N GLY A 167 36.84 11.64 -19.44
CA GLY A 167 37.42 12.23 -20.64
C GLY A 167 38.92 11.99 -20.78
N LYS A 168 39.72 13.06 -20.89
CA LYS A 168 41.20 12.94 -21.04
C LYS A 168 41.88 12.25 -19.86
N TYR A 169 41.32 12.32 -18.65
CA TYR A 169 41.87 11.70 -17.45
C TYR A 169 41.64 10.19 -17.38
N LYS A 170 40.77 9.63 -18.23
CA LYS A 170 40.59 8.16 -18.34
C LYS A 170 41.90 7.43 -18.66
N LYS A 171 42.82 8.09 -19.37
CA LYS A 171 44.15 7.55 -19.73
C LYS A 171 45.26 8.01 -18.79
N SER A 172 44.99 8.92 -17.88
CA SER A 172 45.97 9.43 -16.92
C SER A 172 45.95 8.55 -15.67
N ASN A 173 47.12 8.05 -15.26
CA ASN A 173 47.28 7.31 -14.00
C ASN A 173 47.56 8.21 -12.80
N LYS A 174 47.47 9.54 -12.97
CA LYS A 174 47.81 10.51 -11.93
C LYS A 174 46.65 10.75 -10.97
N VAL A 175 45.43 10.84 -11.48
CA VAL A 175 44.22 11.01 -10.66
C VAL A 175 43.81 9.65 -10.09
N TYR A 176 43.65 9.57 -8.77
CA TYR A 176 43.12 8.36 -8.14
C TYR A 176 41.60 8.31 -8.32
N PHE A 177 41.07 7.18 -8.80
CA PHE A 177 39.63 6.97 -8.96
C PHE A 177 39.16 5.76 -8.15
N LYS A 178 38.06 5.92 -7.43
CA LYS A 178 37.40 4.87 -6.66
C LYS A 178 35.90 4.85 -6.94
N LEU A 179 35.41 3.69 -7.35
CA LEU A 179 33.98 3.35 -7.36
C LEU A 179 33.61 2.67 -6.03
N SER A 180 32.60 3.17 -5.34
CA SER A 180 32.04 2.61 -4.11
C SER A 180 30.51 2.79 -4.13
N SER A 181 29.77 2.11 -3.25
CA SER A 181 28.31 2.24 -3.21
C SER A 181 27.73 2.58 -1.84
N PHE A 182 26.50 3.10 -1.83
CA PHE A 182 25.74 3.30 -0.61
C PHE A 182 25.36 1.96 0.03
N GLU A 183 24.86 1.01 -0.77
CA GLU A 183 24.50 -0.36 -0.37
C GLU A 183 25.62 -1.10 0.38
N SER A 184 26.89 -0.87 0.02
CA SER A 184 28.02 -1.61 0.58
C SER A 184 28.95 -0.75 1.42
N GLU A 185 29.79 0.09 0.81
CA GLU A 185 30.84 0.81 1.52
C GLU A 185 30.30 1.86 2.52
N ILE A 186 29.31 2.67 2.14
CA ILE A 186 28.76 3.69 3.05
C ILE A 186 27.99 3.04 4.19
N LEU A 187 27.10 2.08 3.91
CA LEU A 187 26.37 1.37 4.96
C LEU A 187 27.32 0.67 5.93
N THR A 188 28.33 -0.03 5.43
CA THR A 188 29.34 -0.68 6.29
C THR A 188 30.09 0.33 7.15
N TRP A 189 30.49 1.47 6.58
CA TRP A 189 31.15 2.54 7.32
C TRP A 189 30.23 3.15 8.40
N LEU A 190 28.96 3.40 8.08
CA LEU A 190 28.00 3.89 9.06
C LEU A 190 27.80 2.90 10.22
N GLU A 191 27.69 1.60 9.91
CA GLU A 191 27.46 0.54 10.89
C GLU A 191 28.67 0.23 11.78
N LYS A 192 29.86 0.16 11.20
CA LYS A 192 31.06 -0.34 11.91
C LYS A 192 31.92 0.78 12.47
N ASP A 193 31.96 1.93 11.80
CA ASP A 193 32.89 3.00 12.13
C ASP A 193 32.20 4.25 12.69
N VAL A 194 31.00 4.61 12.21
CA VAL A 194 30.32 5.82 12.68
C VAL A 194 29.47 5.53 13.92
N TYR A 195 28.44 4.68 13.77
CA TYR A 195 27.40 4.46 14.78
C TYR A 195 27.96 3.98 16.14
N PRO A 196 28.87 2.98 16.21
CA PRO A 196 29.40 2.48 17.49
C PRO A 196 30.23 3.53 18.25
N HIS A 197 30.76 4.53 17.53
CA HIS A 197 31.62 5.55 18.09
C HIS A 197 30.86 6.84 18.42
N ILE A 198 29.55 6.93 18.23
CA ILE A 198 28.79 8.12 18.63
C ILE A 198 28.80 8.26 20.15
N ASN A 199 28.97 9.50 20.64
CA ASN A 199 28.88 9.77 22.08
C ASN A 199 27.42 9.58 22.53
N LYS A 200 27.16 8.67 23.47
CA LYS A 200 25.83 8.40 24.03
C LYS A 200 25.11 9.65 24.58
N ASN A 201 25.86 10.69 24.93
CA ASN A 201 25.29 11.96 25.40
C ASN A 201 24.83 12.89 24.27
N ASN A 202 25.22 12.65 23.01
CA ASN A 202 24.78 13.43 21.85
C ASN A 202 23.59 12.76 21.16
N LYS A 203 22.44 12.76 21.85
CA LYS A 203 21.20 12.12 21.37
C LYS A 203 20.74 12.62 20.00
N ALA A 204 20.96 13.90 19.70
CA ALA A 204 20.56 14.48 18.42
C ALA A 204 21.38 13.92 17.25
N PHE A 205 22.71 13.83 17.39
CA PHE A 205 23.56 13.25 16.34
C PHE A 205 23.39 11.74 16.25
N ASP A 206 23.19 11.05 17.38
CA ASP A 206 22.86 9.64 17.44
C ASP A 206 21.59 9.32 16.63
N SER A 207 20.49 10.01 16.93
CA SER A 207 19.23 9.87 16.19
C SER A 207 19.38 10.24 14.71
N PHE A 208 20.14 11.29 14.39
CA PHE A 208 20.41 11.70 13.01
C PHE A 208 21.11 10.61 12.19
N VAL A 209 22.17 10.00 12.74
CA VAL A 209 22.90 8.92 12.06
C VAL A 209 22.07 7.64 12.01
N TYR A 210 21.34 7.32 13.09
CA TYR A 210 20.45 6.16 13.14
C TYR A 210 19.43 6.21 12.01
N GLN A 211 18.66 7.30 11.91
CA GLN A 211 17.61 7.46 10.90
C GLN A 211 18.18 7.38 9.48
N TYR A 212 19.33 8.00 9.22
CA TYR A 212 19.94 7.92 7.89
C TYR A 212 20.40 6.51 7.54
N LYS A 213 21.08 5.83 8.48
CA LYS A 213 21.52 4.44 8.31
C LYS A 213 20.33 3.53 8.04
N ASP A 214 19.28 3.66 8.85
CA ASP A 214 18.06 2.86 8.77
C ASP A 214 17.33 3.05 7.43
N SER A 215 17.15 4.30 6.97
CA SER A 215 16.58 4.62 5.66
C SER A 215 17.38 4.01 4.50
N LEU A 216 18.72 4.02 4.59
CA LEU A 216 19.58 3.37 3.59
C LEU A 216 19.40 1.84 3.59
N LYS A 217 19.19 1.21 4.74
CA LYS A 217 18.92 -0.24 4.81
C LYS A 217 17.56 -0.58 4.20
N ILE A 218 16.54 0.19 4.52
CA ILE A 218 15.21 0.04 3.91
C ILE A 218 15.32 0.15 2.39
N LYS A 219 16.03 1.18 1.90
CA LYS A 219 16.19 1.44 0.46
C LYS A 219 17.02 0.38 -0.28
N PHE A 220 18.09 -0.13 0.32
CA PHE A 220 19.09 -0.93 -0.40
C PHE A 220 19.15 -2.41 0.00
N LEU A 221 18.61 -2.80 1.15
CA LEU A 221 18.69 -4.17 1.69
C LEU A 221 17.33 -4.87 1.81
N ASN A 222 16.26 -4.31 1.22
CA ASN A 222 14.89 -4.86 1.30
C ASN A 222 14.41 -5.12 2.75
N GLN A 223 14.86 -4.33 3.73
CA GLN A 223 14.57 -4.56 5.15
C GLN A 223 13.05 -4.67 5.44
N HIS A 224 12.21 -3.90 4.74
CA HIS A 224 10.76 -3.99 4.90
C HIS A 224 10.17 -5.34 4.43
N GLU A 225 10.76 -5.97 3.41
CA GLU A 225 10.38 -7.32 2.98
C GLU A 225 10.83 -8.36 4.02
N GLU A 226 12.04 -8.21 4.56
CA GLU A 226 12.53 -9.08 5.64
C GLU A 226 11.67 -8.96 6.91
N GLU A 227 11.25 -7.75 7.27
CA GLU A 227 10.37 -7.50 8.42
C GLU A 227 8.96 -8.08 8.20
N LYS A 228 8.41 -7.97 6.99
CA LYS A 228 7.16 -8.67 6.62
C LYS A 228 7.28 -10.19 6.69
N ASN A 229 8.41 -10.74 6.26
CA ASN A 229 8.64 -12.18 6.34
C ASN A 229 8.72 -12.64 7.80
N LYS A 230 9.43 -11.90 8.67
CA LYS A 230 9.45 -12.17 10.12
C LYS A 230 8.05 -12.10 10.73
N MET A 231 7.25 -11.10 10.36
CA MET A 231 5.86 -11.00 10.81
C MET A 231 5.05 -12.23 10.40
N ASN A 232 5.21 -12.70 9.16
CA ASN A 232 4.53 -13.93 8.70
C ASN A 232 4.98 -15.16 9.48
N ASP A 233 6.28 -15.28 9.78
CA ASP A 233 6.81 -16.38 10.60
C ASP A 233 6.23 -16.34 12.03
N GLU A 234 6.16 -15.15 12.65
CA GLU A 234 5.54 -14.97 13.97
C GLU A 234 4.05 -15.32 13.98
N ILE A 235 3.31 -15.01 12.90
CA ILE A 235 1.91 -15.41 12.74
C ILE A 235 1.78 -16.93 12.61
N ASN A 236 2.67 -17.57 11.83
CA ASN A 236 2.66 -19.02 11.67
C ASN A 236 2.95 -19.71 13.00
N ASP A 237 3.94 -19.23 13.75
CA ASP A 237 4.28 -19.74 15.09
C ASP A 237 3.10 -19.56 16.05
N TYR A 238 2.42 -18.41 16.01
CA TYR A 238 1.21 -18.17 16.79
C TYR A 238 0.12 -19.21 16.47
N ILE A 239 -0.17 -19.45 15.18
CA ILE A 239 -1.17 -20.43 14.75
C ILE A 239 -0.78 -21.84 15.24
N LEU A 240 0.47 -22.25 15.04
CA LEU A 240 0.97 -23.57 15.46
C LEU A 240 0.81 -23.80 16.97
N ASN A 241 1.09 -22.77 17.76
CA ASN A 241 0.90 -22.81 19.22
C ASN A 241 -0.58 -22.92 19.61
N GLU A 242 -1.48 -22.16 18.99
CA GLU A 242 -2.92 -22.23 19.27
C GLU A 242 -3.52 -23.60 18.95
N ILE A 243 -3.01 -24.28 17.92
CA ILE A 243 -3.43 -25.64 17.54
C ILE A 243 -2.65 -26.74 18.27
N ASN A 244 -1.76 -26.37 19.22
CA ASN A 244 -0.95 -27.25 20.05
C ASN A 244 -0.02 -28.21 19.28
N ILE A 245 0.49 -27.79 18.13
CA ILE A 245 1.49 -28.57 17.39
C ILE A 245 2.88 -28.20 17.92
N SER A 246 3.57 -29.17 18.50
CA SER A 246 4.96 -29.03 18.92
C SER A 246 5.88 -29.91 18.06
N GLU A 247 7.17 -29.56 18.00
CA GLU A 247 8.19 -30.26 17.20
C GLU A 247 8.30 -31.77 17.49
N ASN A 248 7.77 -32.24 18.62
CA ASN A 248 7.83 -33.63 19.04
C ASN A 248 6.76 -34.55 18.41
N TYR A 249 5.79 -33.99 17.65
CA TYR A 249 4.65 -34.73 17.08
C TYR A 249 4.31 -34.26 15.66
N ILE A 250 5.31 -34.28 14.77
CA ILE A 250 5.18 -33.71 13.41
C ILE A 250 4.08 -34.40 12.58
N ASP A 251 4.01 -35.74 12.60
CA ASP A 251 3.02 -36.49 11.82
C ASP A 251 1.58 -36.24 12.32
N ASP A 252 1.37 -36.25 13.65
CA ASP A 252 0.08 -35.94 14.27
C ASP A 252 -0.32 -34.47 14.01
N GLY A 253 0.66 -33.57 13.96
CA GLY A 253 0.44 -32.16 13.64
C GLY A 253 -0.04 -31.93 12.21
N ILE A 254 0.54 -32.66 11.24
CA ILE A 254 0.09 -32.59 9.84
C ILE A 254 -1.38 -33.02 9.72
N ASP A 255 -1.78 -34.08 10.40
CA ASP A 255 -3.15 -34.58 10.33
C ASP A 255 -4.14 -33.66 11.04
N GLU A 256 -3.75 -33.02 12.15
CA GLU A 256 -4.57 -31.97 12.78
C GLU A 256 -4.73 -30.74 11.88
N ILE A 257 -3.67 -30.29 11.19
CA ILE A 257 -3.75 -29.20 10.20
C ILE A 257 -4.72 -29.56 9.07
N LYS A 258 -4.60 -30.76 8.47
CA LYS A 258 -5.51 -31.21 7.41
C LYS A 258 -6.96 -31.24 7.89
N LYS A 259 -7.19 -31.70 9.13
CA LYS A 259 -8.51 -31.73 9.74
C LYS A 259 -9.08 -30.31 9.89
N ILE A 260 -8.31 -29.36 10.40
CA ILE A 260 -8.72 -27.95 10.51
C ILE A 260 -9.04 -27.35 9.13
N ILE A 261 -8.24 -27.65 8.10
CA ILE A 261 -8.49 -27.22 6.71
C ILE A 261 -9.84 -27.74 6.23
N ASN A 262 -10.07 -29.05 6.30
CA ASN A 262 -11.32 -29.68 5.87
C ASN A 262 -12.53 -29.11 6.62
N ASP A 263 -12.38 -28.86 7.91
CA ASP A 263 -13.42 -28.32 8.76
C ASP A 263 -13.75 -26.86 8.42
N THR A 264 -12.73 -26.07 8.09
CA THR A 264 -12.85 -24.69 7.61
C THR A 264 -13.53 -24.63 6.25
N GLU A 265 -13.20 -25.55 5.33
CA GLU A 265 -13.85 -25.64 4.02
C GLU A 265 -15.33 -26.01 4.14
N SER A 266 -15.64 -26.94 5.04
CA SER A 266 -17.02 -27.32 5.37
C SER A 266 -17.81 -26.14 5.94
N LEU A 267 -17.22 -25.40 6.89
CA LEU A 267 -17.83 -24.19 7.44
C LEU A 267 -18.08 -23.14 6.34
N ARG A 268 -17.09 -22.89 5.48
CA ARG A 268 -17.21 -21.96 4.36
C ARG A 268 -18.35 -22.34 3.41
N LYS A 269 -18.48 -23.62 3.08
CA LYS A 269 -19.58 -24.13 2.25
C LYS A 269 -20.94 -23.86 2.89
N ASN A 270 -21.09 -24.13 4.19
CA ASN A 270 -22.33 -23.89 4.92
C ASN A 270 -22.66 -22.40 5.00
N LEU A 271 -21.69 -21.54 5.27
CA LEU A 271 -21.86 -20.08 5.27
C LEU A 271 -22.29 -19.55 3.90
N ASN A 272 -21.71 -20.06 2.81
CA ASN A 272 -22.12 -19.68 1.46
C ASN A 272 -23.56 -20.10 1.15
N ALA A 273 -23.97 -21.30 1.56
CA ALA A 273 -25.36 -21.73 1.39
C ALA A 273 -26.33 -20.87 2.21
N LEU A 274 -25.96 -20.51 3.45
CA LEU A 274 -26.73 -19.57 4.27
C LEU A 274 -26.81 -18.18 3.62
N LEU A 275 -25.70 -17.67 3.08
CA LEU A 275 -25.68 -16.38 2.39
C LEU A 275 -26.65 -16.37 1.20
N ILE A 276 -26.62 -17.41 0.35
CA ILE A 276 -27.55 -17.54 -0.78
C ILE A 276 -28.99 -17.52 -0.27
N ARG A 277 -29.30 -18.35 0.74
CA ARG A 277 -30.65 -18.43 1.33
C ARG A 277 -31.12 -17.09 1.91
N GLU A 278 -30.28 -16.39 2.66
CA GLU A 278 -30.65 -15.10 3.26
C GLU A 278 -30.81 -14.00 2.18
N VAL A 279 -30.01 -14.04 1.12
CA VAL A 279 -30.16 -13.16 -0.05
C VAL A 279 -31.47 -13.46 -0.79
N GLU A 280 -31.87 -14.72 -0.94
CA GLU A 280 -33.17 -15.05 -1.56
C GLU A 280 -34.33 -14.61 -0.66
N ARG A 281 -34.22 -14.87 0.66
CA ARG A 281 -35.23 -14.48 1.65
C ARG A 281 -35.44 -12.97 1.71
N VAL A 282 -34.39 -12.17 1.55
CA VAL A 282 -34.52 -10.70 1.67
C VAL A 282 -35.39 -10.11 0.55
N PHE A 283 -35.40 -10.69 -0.65
CA PHE A 283 -36.27 -10.21 -1.74
C PHE A 283 -37.77 -10.43 -1.41
N THR A 284 -38.12 -11.58 -0.86
CA THR A 284 -39.49 -11.85 -0.38
C THR A 284 -39.88 -10.88 0.73
N LEU A 285 -38.98 -10.59 1.67
CA LEU A 285 -39.23 -9.62 2.74
C LEU A 285 -39.39 -8.19 2.19
N TRP A 286 -38.58 -7.79 1.22
CA TRP A 286 -38.73 -6.50 0.53
C TRP A 286 -40.03 -6.40 -0.25
N GLY A 287 -40.48 -7.48 -0.90
CA GLY A 287 -41.77 -7.55 -1.58
C GLY A 287 -42.93 -7.30 -0.62
N ASN A 288 -42.96 -8.03 0.50
CA ASN A 288 -43.96 -7.82 1.55
C ASN A 288 -43.90 -6.41 2.14
N LYS A 289 -42.70 -5.86 2.34
CA LYS A 289 -42.52 -4.50 2.85
C LYS A 289 -43.03 -3.46 1.85
N ILE A 290 -42.72 -3.58 0.56
CA ILE A 290 -43.26 -2.73 -0.51
C ILE A 290 -44.79 -2.77 -0.54
N LYS A 291 -45.39 -3.96 -0.42
CA LYS A 291 -46.85 -4.12 -0.37
C LYS A 291 -47.51 -3.33 0.76
N ASN A 292 -46.86 -3.32 1.92
CA ASN A 292 -47.35 -2.64 3.11
C ASN A 292 -47.09 -1.13 3.05
N ASP A 293 -45.92 -0.72 2.58
CA ASP A 293 -45.49 0.68 2.56
C ASP A 293 -46.12 1.45 1.39
N TYR A 294 -46.42 0.78 0.27
CA TYR A 294 -46.98 1.36 -0.95
C TYR A 294 -48.19 0.58 -1.50
N PRO A 295 -49.28 0.39 -0.73
CA PRO A 295 -50.42 -0.45 -1.11
C PRO A 295 -51.17 0.02 -2.37
N GLN A 296 -50.98 1.29 -2.76
CA GLN A 296 -51.57 1.90 -3.95
C GLN A 296 -50.81 1.58 -5.24
N LEU A 297 -49.58 1.10 -5.16
CA LEU A 297 -48.75 0.81 -6.33
C LEU A 297 -48.86 -0.67 -6.70
N ALA A 298 -49.02 -0.93 -8.00
CA ALA A 298 -48.96 -2.29 -8.50
C ALA A 298 -47.50 -2.78 -8.51
N PHE A 299 -47.30 -4.08 -8.34
CA PHE A 299 -46.00 -4.70 -8.50
C PHE A 299 -45.54 -4.68 -9.96
N SER A 300 -44.23 -4.57 -10.16
CA SER A 300 -43.61 -4.51 -11.49
C SER A 300 -43.72 -5.78 -12.34
N ASP A 301 -44.02 -6.91 -11.71
CA ASP A 301 -44.30 -8.22 -12.31
C ASP A 301 -45.32 -8.93 -11.39
N ASP A 302 -46.23 -9.70 -11.98
CA ASP A 302 -47.27 -10.45 -11.29
C ASP A 302 -46.69 -11.44 -10.24
N ASN A 303 -45.42 -11.83 -10.39
CA ASN A 303 -44.71 -12.71 -9.44
C ASN A 303 -43.70 -12.00 -8.52
N CYS A 304 -43.64 -10.67 -8.49
CA CYS A 304 -42.66 -9.90 -7.68
C CYS A 304 -42.68 -10.21 -6.18
N GLU A 305 -43.83 -10.60 -5.62
CA GLU A 305 -43.97 -10.88 -4.17
C GLU A 305 -43.20 -12.14 -3.73
N ILE A 306 -42.85 -13.03 -4.67
CA ILE A 306 -42.21 -14.34 -4.44
C ILE A 306 -40.94 -14.49 -5.32
N ASN A 307 -40.45 -13.40 -5.92
CA ASN A 307 -39.30 -13.44 -6.82
C ASN A 307 -38.00 -13.25 -6.04
N GLU A 308 -37.09 -14.22 -6.15
CA GLU A 308 -35.82 -14.25 -5.41
C GLU A 308 -34.73 -13.36 -5.99
N LYS A 309 -34.99 -12.68 -7.12
CA LYS A 309 -33.98 -11.89 -7.86
C LYS A 309 -34.43 -10.50 -8.26
N HIS A 310 -35.72 -10.21 -8.16
CA HIS A 310 -36.31 -8.96 -8.63
C HIS A 310 -37.50 -8.58 -7.75
N VAL A 311 -37.54 -7.34 -7.28
CA VAL A 311 -38.70 -6.79 -6.60
C VAL A 311 -38.83 -5.31 -6.93
N GLY A 312 -40.04 -4.83 -7.18
CA GLY A 312 -40.25 -3.45 -7.55
C GLY A 312 -41.71 -3.10 -7.83
N VAL A 313 -41.95 -1.82 -8.06
CA VAL A 313 -43.29 -1.25 -8.28
C VAL A 313 -43.43 -0.66 -9.68
N LEU A 314 -44.66 -0.58 -10.15
CA LEU A 314 -45.07 0.10 -11.37
C LEU A 314 -45.49 1.53 -11.08
N ILE A 315 -44.92 2.45 -11.86
CA ILE A 315 -45.29 3.85 -11.86
C ILE A 315 -45.99 4.18 -13.18
N ASN A 316 -47.16 4.79 -13.05
CA ASN A 316 -47.91 5.34 -14.18
C ASN A 316 -47.53 6.80 -14.36
N TYR A 317 -47.10 7.19 -15.56
CA TYR A 317 -46.85 8.58 -15.92
C TYR A 317 -47.45 8.86 -17.30
N ASN A 318 -48.40 9.80 -17.37
CA ASN A 318 -49.27 10.02 -18.52
C ASN A 318 -50.00 8.71 -18.93
N LYS A 319 -49.70 8.19 -20.12
CA LYS A 319 -50.21 6.92 -20.67
C LYS A 319 -49.17 5.80 -20.65
N ASN A 320 -47.98 6.07 -20.13
CA ASN A 320 -46.83 5.16 -20.13
C ASN A 320 -46.61 4.57 -18.73
N LYS A 321 -45.96 3.40 -18.70
CA LYS A 321 -45.60 2.71 -17.47
C LYS A 321 -44.10 2.40 -17.44
N PHE A 322 -43.50 2.54 -16.27
CA PHE A 322 -42.14 2.10 -16.00
C PHE A 322 -42.04 1.46 -14.62
N SER A 323 -40.99 0.67 -14.40
CA SER A 323 -40.74 0.00 -13.14
C SER A 323 -39.60 0.66 -12.39
N VAL A 324 -39.79 0.88 -11.09
CA VAL A 324 -38.71 1.14 -10.14
C VAL A 324 -38.43 -0.18 -9.44
N ALA A 325 -37.18 -0.64 -9.46
CA ALA A 325 -36.85 -2.00 -9.08
C ALA A 325 -35.52 -2.14 -8.34
N ILE A 326 -35.47 -3.17 -7.50
CA ILE A 326 -34.29 -3.80 -6.95
C ILE A 326 -34.09 -5.12 -7.69
N GLU A 327 -32.89 -5.34 -8.22
CA GLU A 327 -32.55 -6.56 -8.94
C GLU A 327 -31.15 -7.06 -8.56
N LYS A 328 -30.93 -8.37 -8.66
CA LYS A 328 -29.60 -8.95 -8.56
C LYS A 328 -29.23 -9.82 -9.76
N ASP A 329 -27.95 -9.81 -10.07
CA ASP A 329 -27.32 -10.82 -10.92
C ASP A 329 -26.58 -11.86 -10.05
N SER A 330 -25.64 -12.59 -10.63
CA SER A 330 -24.84 -13.61 -9.93
C SER A 330 -23.93 -13.04 -8.83
N SER A 331 -23.61 -11.75 -8.87
CA SER A 331 -22.55 -11.16 -8.05
C SER A 331 -22.90 -9.77 -7.49
N ASN A 332 -23.88 -9.09 -8.08
CA ASN A 332 -24.19 -7.71 -7.76
C ASN A 332 -25.69 -7.53 -7.52
N ILE A 333 -26.00 -6.55 -6.66
CA ILE A 333 -27.34 -6.01 -6.49
C ILE A 333 -27.36 -4.57 -6.97
N TYR A 334 -28.44 -4.20 -7.64
CA TYR A 334 -28.61 -2.88 -8.21
C TYR A 334 -30.04 -2.40 -8.04
N ILE A 335 -30.17 -1.08 -8.04
CA ILE A 335 -31.46 -0.41 -8.00
C ILE A 335 -31.57 0.52 -9.21
N GLY A 336 -32.79 0.74 -9.69
CA GLY A 336 -32.97 1.68 -10.79
C GLY A 336 -34.38 1.71 -11.35
N VAL A 337 -34.48 2.32 -12.52
CA VAL A 337 -35.71 2.43 -13.29
C VAL A 337 -35.56 1.75 -14.63
N LYS A 338 -36.49 0.86 -14.96
CA LYS A 338 -36.50 0.06 -16.19
C LYS A 338 -37.83 0.13 -16.92
N VAL A 339 -37.83 -0.28 -18.19
CA VAL A 339 -39.05 -0.43 -18.99
C VAL A 339 -39.96 -1.50 -18.40
N HIS A 340 -41.28 -1.31 -18.49
CA HIS A 340 -42.26 -2.25 -17.96
C HIS A 340 -42.45 -3.51 -18.84
N SER A 341 -42.33 -3.40 -20.18
CA SER A 341 -42.53 -4.53 -21.08
C SER A 341 -41.42 -4.62 -22.13
N TYR A 342 -40.80 -5.79 -22.24
CA TYR A 342 -39.77 -6.11 -23.24
C TYR A 342 -40.32 -6.22 -24.68
N LYS A 343 -41.63 -6.05 -24.87
CA LYS A 343 -42.31 -6.24 -26.17
C LYS A 343 -42.13 -5.08 -27.15
N GLU A 344 -41.70 -3.90 -26.68
CA GLU A 344 -41.33 -2.77 -27.53
C GLU A 344 -39.91 -2.31 -27.19
N PRO A 345 -38.91 -2.52 -28.07
CA PRO A 345 -37.54 -2.14 -27.79
C PRO A 345 -37.35 -0.63 -27.91
N GLY A 346 -37.17 0.05 -26.77
CA GLY A 346 -36.82 1.46 -26.73
C GLY A 346 -37.11 2.11 -25.38
N LEU A 347 -36.30 3.09 -25.00
CA LEU A 347 -36.59 3.95 -23.86
C LEU A 347 -37.58 5.03 -24.30
N ASN A 348 -38.69 5.16 -23.58
CA ASN A 348 -39.68 6.19 -23.87
C ASN A 348 -39.11 7.57 -23.54
N GLU A 349 -39.11 8.49 -24.50
CA GLU A 349 -38.50 9.82 -24.34
C GLU A 349 -39.17 10.66 -23.24
N GLU A 350 -40.49 10.53 -23.02
CA GLU A 350 -41.17 11.28 -21.96
C GLU A 350 -40.72 10.81 -20.57
N ILE A 351 -40.54 9.50 -20.41
CA ILE A 351 -40.02 8.90 -19.17
C ILE A 351 -38.55 9.26 -19.00
N ALA A 352 -37.74 9.22 -20.05
CA ALA A 352 -36.34 9.62 -19.98
C ALA A 352 -36.19 11.10 -19.55
N LYS A 353 -37.02 12.00 -20.11
CA LYS A 353 -37.02 13.43 -19.73
C LYS A 353 -37.41 13.64 -18.26
N LEU A 354 -38.41 12.91 -17.76
CA LEU A 354 -38.78 12.91 -16.34
C LEU A 354 -37.59 12.49 -15.46
N LEU A 355 -36.92 11.40 -15.81
CA LEU A 355 -35.91 10.78 -14.97
C LEU A 355 -34.54 11.48 -15.02
N ASN A 356 -34.29 12.35 -15.99
CA ASN A 356 -33.05 13.15 -16.07
C ASN A 356 -32.79 13.98 -14.81
N ASN A 357 -33.84 14.43 -14.12
CA ASN A 357 -33.73 15.21 -12.88
C ASN A 357 -33.66 14.33 -11.62
N VAL A 358 -33.92 13.02 -11.76
CA VAL A 358 -33.93 12.05 -10.65
C VAL A 358 -32.54 11.43 -10.45
N PHE A 359 -31.84 11.15 -11.55
CA PHE A 359 -30.56 10.47 -11.53
C PHE A 359 -29.40 11.45 -11.30
N ASP A 360 -28.60 11.16 -10.29
CA ASP A 360 -27.29 11.81 -10.10
C ASP A 360 -26.19 11.07 -10.88
N THR A 361 -24.94 11.53 -10.74
CA THR A 361 -23.77 10.98 -11.43
C THR A 361 -23.44 9.53 -11.06
N SER A 362 -24.06 8.95 -10.02
CA SER A 362 -23.84 7.55 -9.63
C SER A 362 -24.63 6.55 -10.49
N TYR A 363 -25.62 7.01 -11.25
CA TYR A 363 -26.44 6.16 -12.11
C TYR A 363 -25.82 6.00 -13.49
N LYS A 364 -25.83 4.77 -13.99
CA LYS A 364 -25.59 4.44 -15.40
C LYS A 364 -26.90 4.61 -16.16
N ILE A 365 -26.93 5.57 -17.09
CA ILE A 365 -28.13 6.01 -17.81
C ILE A 365 -28.22 5.35 -19.18
N GLY A 366 -29.43 4.96 -19.59
CA GLY A 366 -29.74 4.66 -20.98
C GLY A 366 -29.18 3.33 -21.53
N VAL A 367 -28.92 2.36 -20.67
CA VAL A 367 -28.30 1.08 -21.07
C VAL A 367 -29.36 -0.02 -21.15
N ASN A 368 -29.54 -0.61 -22.33
CA ASN A 368 -30.49 -1.70 -22.61
C ASN A 368 -31.94 -1.33 -22.21
N TYR A 369 -32.47 -2.01 -21.19
CA TYR A 369 -33.83 -1.88 -20.68
C TYR A 369 -33.94 -0.90 -19.49
N TRP A 370 -32.83 -0.27 -19.09
CA TRP A 370 -32.76 0.63 -17.95
C TRP A 370 -32.72 2.09 -18.40
N TYR A 371 -33.63 2.90 -17.87
CA TYR A 371 -33.51 4.35 -17.93
C TYR A 371 -32.32 4.82 -17.10
N GLY A 372 -32.13 4.23 -15.93
CA GLY A 372 -30.95 4.46 -15.10
C GLY A 372 -30.86 3.45 -13.96
N TRP A 373 -29.65 3.02 -13.63
CA TRP A 373 -29.41 2.08 -12.52
C TRP A 373 -28.06 2.32 -11.85
N LYS A 374 -27.91 1.86 -10.60
CA LYS A 374 -26.63 1.87 -9.88
C LYS A 374 -26.45 0.62 -9.03
N TYR A 375 -25.21 0.22 -8.83
CA TYR A 375 -24.86 -0.87 -7.89
C TYR A 375 -24.99 -0.40 -6.45
N ILE A 376 -25.38 -1.33 -5.57
CA ILE A 376 -25.35 -1.13 -4.12
C ILE A 376 -24.46 -2.21 -3.51
N ASN A 377 -23.36 -1.80 -2.87
CA ASN A 377 -22.39 -2.75 -2.32
C ASN A 377 -22.75 -3.27 -0.92
N ASN A 378 -23.70 -2.61 -0.25
CA ASN A 378 -24.11 -2.95 1.11
C ASN A 378 -25.60 -3.29 1.16
N TYR A 379 -25.92 -4.56 1.43
CA TYR A 379 -27.30 -5.05 1.54
C TYR A 379 -28.16 -4.26 2.53
N GLY A 380 -27.57 -3.75 3.63
CA GLY A 380 -28.28 -2.93 4.63
C GLY A 380 -28.75 -1.57 4.10
N GLN A 381 -28.27 -1.13 2.94
CA GLN A 381 -28.63 0.16 2.33
C GLN A 381 -29.54 0.02 1.12
N VAL A 382 -29.83 -1.20 0.65
CA VAL A 382 -30.53 -1.44 -0.61
C VAL A 382 -31.96 -0.89 -0.57
N TYR A 383 -32.72 -1.25 0.46
CA TYR A 383 -34.13 -0.86 0.57
C TYR A 383 -34.30 0.66 0.74
N SER A 384 -33.50 1.29 1.61
CA SER A 384 -33.56 2.73 1.80
C SER A 384 -33.18 3.52 0.54
N ASN A 385 -32.24 3.01 -0.27
CA ASN A 385 -31.94 3.60 -1.56
C ASN A 385 -33.08 3.42 -2.58
N PHE A 386 -33.81 2.31 -2.51
CA PHE A 386 -35.03 2.11 -3.32
C PHE A 386 -36.12 3.11 -2.93
N GLU A 387 -36.38 3.30 -1.63
CA GLU A 387 -37.35 4.29 -1.12
C GLU A 387 -36.98 5.70 -1.58
N LEU A 388 -35.71 6.11 -1.40
CA LEU A 388 -35.22 7.41 -1.84
C LEU A 388 -35.39 7.64 -3.35
N LEU A 389 -35.19 6.60 -4.17
CA LEU A 389 -35.40 6.68 -5.60
C LEU A 389 -36.89 6.88 -5.92
N LEU A 390 -37.76 6.12 -5.26
CA LEU A 390 -39.21 6.21 -5.44
C LEU A 390 -39.74 7.59 -5.04
N ASP A 391 -39.30 8.13 -3.91
CA ASP A 391 -39.67 9.46 -3.42
C ASP A 391 -39.25 10.57 -4.38
N LYS A 392 -38.01 10.52 -4.90
CA LYS A 392 -37.53 11.47 -5.89
C LYS A 392 -38.38 11.45 -7.16
N ILE A 393 -38.75 10.26 -7.63
CA ILE A 393 -39.62 10.11 -8.81
C ILE A 393 -41.00 10.72 -8.55
N ASN A 394 -41.60 10.44 -7.39
CA ASN A 394 -42.91 10.98 -7.03
C ASN A 394 -42.87 12.52 -6.92
N GLN A 395 -41.84 13.09 -6.29
CA GLN A 395 -41.65 14.54 -6.20
C GLN A 395 -41.55 15.21 -7.58
N GLU A 396 -40.79 14.60 -8.50
CA GLU A 396 -40.64 15.14 -9.85
C GLU A 396 -41.96 15.06 -10.64
N ILE A 397 -42.71 13.96 -10.51
CA ILE A 397 -44.05 13.81 -11.12
C ILE A 397 -45.00 14.90 -10.59
N GLU A 398 -45.00 15.15 -9.28
CA GLU A 398 -45.83 16.21 -8.68
C GLU A 398 -45.44 17.61 -9.17
N LEU A 399 -44.14 17.90 -9.27
CA LEU A 399 -43.62 19.18 -9.72
C LEU A 399 -44.02 19.47 -11.18
N LEU A 400 -43.87 18.49 -12.07
CA LEU A 400 -44.26 18.61 -13.48
C LEU A 400 -45.79 18.68 -13.65
N SER A 401 -46.55 18.06 -12.75
CA SER A 401 -48.02 18.14 -12.76
C SER A 401 -48.53 19.52 -12.34
N LYS A 402 -47.83 20.21 -11.43
CA LYS A 402 -48.15 21.59 -11.00
C LYS A 402 -47.84 22.63 -12.08
N ASN A 403 -46.80 22.41 -12.89
CA ASN A 403 -46.40 23.32 -13.98
C ASN A 403 -47.26 23.19 -15.27
N LYS A 404 -48.15 22.19 -15.34
CA LYS A 404 -49.09 21.98 -16.46
C LYS A 404 -50.50 22.52 -16.20
N LYS A 405 -50.79 22.99 -14.98
CA LYS A 405 -52.01 23.74 -14.63
C LYS A 405 -51.72 25.22 -14.72
#